data_AF-A0A6N2CUJ2-F1
#
_entry.id   AF-A0A6N2CUJ2-F1
#
_cell.length_a   1.000
_cell.length_b   1.000
_cell.length_c   1.000
_cell.angle_alpha   90.00
_cell.angle_beta   90.00
_cell.angle_gamma   90.00
#
_symmetry.space_group_name_H-M   'P 1'
#
loop_
_entity.id
_entity.type
_entity.pdbx_description
1 polymer ?
#
loop_
_entity_poly.entity_id
_entity_poly.type
_entity_poly.pdbx_seq_one_letter_code
_entity_poly.pdbx_strand_id
1 'polypeptide(L)'
;KQTGHFATVKESSIDFYLGYLSAVVLAVLFVGLGALVMYGTGETFAAGGVGFSQQLVSLYTASIGDWSRLLILSAAFVTMFSTTLTCLDGYPRSLAACCALIKDIPPVTFARIHRFWIFASTLAAGLVVLFLVTNLLDLLTFAAVISFITSPILAYINYRVMNGSNVPETHRPGIFLKVLSWAGLAFFTLMTLGYLYVTFLH
;
A
#
# COMPACT_ATOMS: atom_id res chain seq x y z
N LYS A 1 -25.88 1.87 -2.16
CA LYS A 1 -27.20 1.37 -2.65
C LYS A 1 -28.15 0.94 -1.53
N GLN A 2 -27.67 0.44 -0.38
CA GLN A 2 -28.55 0.02 0.74
C GLN A 2 -28.99 1.16 1.69
N THR A 3 -28.29 2.31 1.73
CA THR A 3 -28.66 3.47 2.57
C THR A 3 -29.22 4.66 1.79
N GLY A 4 -29.27 4.59 0.46
CA GLY A 4 -29.66 5.73 -0.41
C GLY A 4 -28.71 6.93 -0.43
N HIS A 5 -27.87 7.10 0.59
CA HIS A 5 -26.87 8.16 0.70
C HIS A 5 -25.64 7.85 -0.16
N PHE A 6 -25.26 8.81 -1.00
CA PHE A 6 -23.96 8.81 -1.66
C PHE A 6 -23.06 9.78 -0.90
N ALA A 7 -21.89 9.29 -0.46
CA ALA A 7 -20.95 10.12 0.25
C ALA A 7 -20.61 11.38 -0.56
N THR A 8 -20.77 12.52 0.08
CA THR A 8 -20.36 13.80 -0.48
C THR A 8 -18.84 13.89 -0.52
N VAL A 9 -18.29 14.73 -1.39
CA VAL A 9 -16.83 14.98 -1.48
C VAL A 9 -16.25 15.35 -0.10
N LYS A 10 -17.01 16.10 0.70
CA LYS A 10 -16.60 16.50 2.06
C LYS A 10 -16.52 15.31 3.02
N GLU A 11 -17.52 14.44 3.03
CA GLU A 11 -17.51 13.23 3.87
C GLU A 11 -16.37 12.29 3.48
N SER A 12 -16.19 12.03 2.18
CA SER A 12 -15.07 11.23 1.69
C SER A 12 -13.70 11.84 2.01
N SER A 13 -13.58 13.17 1.97
CA SER A 13 -12.34 13.85 2.33
C SER A 13 -12.02 13.72 3.82
N ILE A 14 -13.02 13.87 4.70
CA ILE A 14 -12.84 13.72 6.15
C ILE A 14 -12.39 12.29 6.49
N ASP A 15 -13.06 11.29 5.93
CA ASP A 15 -12.71 9.89 6.12
C ASP A 15 -11.27 9.60 5.65
N PHE A 16 -10.91 10.10 4.46
CA PHE A 16 -9.56 9.99 3.92
C PHE A 16 -8.51 10.64 4.83
N TYR A 17 -8.72 11.88 5.27
CA TYR A 17 -7.75 12.59 6.10
C TYR A 17 -7.59 11.96 7.48
N LEU A 18 -8.67 11.45 8.08
CA LEU A 18 -8.60 10.73 9.35
C LEU A 18 -7.77 9.44 9.23
N GLY A 19 -8.06 8.64 8.20
CA GLY A 19 -7.28 7.44 7.89
C GLY A 19 -5.82 7.76 7.60
N TYR A 20 -5.56 8.79 6.79
CA TYR A 20 -4.19 9.20 6.44
C TYR A 20 -3.40 9.71 7.66
N LEU A 21 -4.00 10.56 8.49
CA LEU A 21 -3.35 11.09 9.70
C LEU A 21 -3.05 9.98 10.71
N SER A 22 -4.01 9.08 10.93
CA SER A 22 -3.80 7.93 11.83
C SER A 22 -2.66 7.03 11.35
N ALA A 23 -2.55 6.80 10.03
CA ALA A 23 -1.44 6.05 9.45
C ALA A 23 -0.08 6.77 9.65
N VAL A 24 -0.02 8.09 9.45
CA VAL A 24 1.21 8.88 9.66
C VAL A 24 1.65 8.84 11.12
N VAL A 25 0.72 9.05 12.07
CA VAL A 25 1.03 8.97 13.50
C VAL A 25 1.56 7.59 13.85
N LEU A 26 0.89 6.52 13.38
CA LEU A 26 1.30 5.16 13.66
C LEU A 26 2.67 4.82 13.05
N ALA A 27 2.97 5.33 11.83
CA ALA A 27 4.28 5.15 11.20
C ALA A 27 5.40 5.77 12.04
N VAL A 28 5.21 7.00 12.56
CA VAL A 28 6.19 7.66 13.44
C VAL A 28 6.38 6.86 14.74
N LEU A 29 5.29 6.34 15.33
CA LEU A 29 5.37 5.51 16.52
C LEU A 29 6.13 4.19 16.26
N PHE A 30 5.92 3.55 15.11
CA PHE A 30 6.66 2.33 14.74
C PHE A 30 8.15 2.59 14.50
N VAL A 31 8.50 3.72 13.89
CA VAL A 31 9.91 4.13 13.75
C VAL A 31 10.54 4.35 15.12
N GLY A 32 9.85 5.09 16.01
CA GLY A 32 10.30 5.32 17.38
C GLY A 32 10.47 4.03 18.17
N LEU A 33 9.53 3.09 18.06
CA LEU A 33 9.63 1.80 18.72
C LEU A 33 10.79 0.96 18.18
N GLY A 34 10.98 0.90 16.86
CA GLY A 34 12.12 0.22 16.27
C GLY A 34 13.45 0.78 16.79
N ALA A 35 13.55 2.11 16.90
CA ALA A 35 14.71 2.78 17.46
C ALA A 35 14.91 2.50 18.96
N LEU A 36 13.85 2.34 19.76
CA LEU A 36 13.97 2.12 21.20
C LEU A 36 14.18 0.64 21.59
N VAL A 37 13.59 -0.28 20.84
CA VAL A 37 13.53 -1.71 21.21
C VAL A 37 14.55 -2.54 20.45
N MET A 38 14.90 -2.15 19.21
CA MET A 38 15.77 -2.97 18.36
C MET A 38 17.17 -2.38 18.13
N TYR A 39 17.32 -1.06 18.22
CA TYR A 39 18.61 -0.44 18.00
C TYR A 39 19.60 -0.83 19.12
N GLY A 40 20.79 -1.32 18.75
CA GLY A 40 21.85 -1.66 19.70
C GLY A 40 21.71 -3.01 20.40
N THR A 41 20.68 -3.82 20.12
CA THR A 41 20.51 -5.15 20.74
C THR A 41 21.33 -6.24 20.05
N GLY A 42 21.75 -6.03 18.80
CA GLY A 42 22.45 -7.03 17.98
C GLY A 42 21.53 -8.12 17.40
N GLU A 43 20.22 -8.05 17.69
CA GLU A 43 19.23 -8.99 17.17
C GLU A 43 18.92 -8.71 15.70
N THR A 44 18.90 -9.77 14.89
CA THR A 44 18.53 -9.71 13.47
C THR A 44 17.15 -10.32 13.25
N PHE A 45 16.36 -9.71 12.37
CA PHE A 45 15.09 -10.29 11.96
C PHE A 45 15.27 -11.64 11.27
N ALA A 46 14.40 -12.58 11.59
CA ALA A 46 14.32 -13.87 10.93
C ALA A 46 13.97 -13.68 9.44
N ALA A 47 14.67 -14.41 8.58
CA ALA A 47 14.45 -14.34 7.14
C ALA A 47 13.05 -14.85 6.74
N GLY A 48 12.50 -15.85 7.44
CA GLY A 48 11.18 -16.39 7.14
C GLY A 48 10.02 -15.59 7.75
N GLY A 49 8.90 -15.46 7.04
CA GLY A 49 7.76 -14.65 7.50
C GLY A 49 7.09 -15.14 8.80
N VAL A 50 7.06 -16.45 9.05
CA VAL A 50 6.56 -17.02 10.31
C VAL A 50 7.45 -16.61 11.48
N GLY A 51 8.78 -16.76 11.32
CA GLY A 51 9.75 -16.37 12.33
C GLY A 51 9.72 -14.87 12.62
N PHE A 52 9.67 -14.04 11.57
CA PHE A 52 9.54 -12.59 11.69
C PHE A 52 8.29 -12.19 12.48
N SER A 53 7.15 -12.82 12.20
CA SER A 53 5.90 -12.54 12.92
C SER A 53 5.98 -12.90 14.40
N GLN A 54 6.59 -14.05 14.73
CA GLN A 54 6.80 -14.47 16.11
C GLN A 54 7.77 -13.54 16.86
N GLN A 55 8.85 -13.10 16.20
CA GLN A 55 9.78 -12.12 16.74
C GLN A 55 9.10 -10.79 17.01
N LEU A 56 8.34 -10.24 16.06
CA LEU A 56 7.58 -9.01 16.28
C LEU A 56 6.66 -9.14 17.49
N VAL A 57 5.79 -10.16 17.53
CA VAL A 57 4.89 -10.35 18.67
C VAL A 57 5.66 -10.41 19.99
N SER A 58 6.80 -11.12 20.01
CA SER A 58 7.62 -11.26 21.22
C SER A 58 8.25 -9.93 21.66
N LEU A 59 8.73 -9.11 20.72
CA LEU A 59 9.28 -7.78 21.00
C LEU A 59 8.24 -6.86 21.64
N TYR A 60 7.00 -6.86 21.11
CA TYR A 60 5.91 -6.08 21.68
C TYR A 60 5.46 -6.61 23.05
N THR A 61 5.33 -7.94 23.21
CA THR A 61 4.92 -8.51 24.50
C THR A 61 5.98 -8.32 25.58
N ALA A 62 7.27 -8.30 25.23
CA ALA A 62 8.34 -7.99 26.17
C ALA A 62 8.26 -6.55 26.68
N SER A 63 7.80 -5.61 25.84
CA SER A 63 7.71 -4.19 26.19
C SER A 63 6.38 -3.79 26.86
N ILE A 64 5.25 -4.37 26.41
CA ILE A 64 3.89 -4.01 26.85
C ILE A 64 3.35 -5.00 27.91
N GLY A 65 3.87 -6.22 27.93
CA GLY A 65 3.43 -7.33 28.79
C GLY A 65 2.68 -8.41 28.02
N ASP A 66 2.71 -9.64 28.54
CA ASP A 66 2.17 -10.84 27.86
C ASP A 66 0.66 -10.79 27.57
N TRP A 67 -0.11 -10.06 28.38
CA TRP A 67 -1.55 -9.87 28.16
C TRP A 67 -1.85 -9.25 26.78
N SER A 68 -0.92 -8.47 26.23
CA SER A 68 -1.07 -7.81 24.92
C SER A 68 -0.95 -8.79 23.74
N ARG A 69 -0.45 -10.01 23.95
CA ARG A 69 -0.17 -10.99 22.89
C ARG A 69 -1.39 -11.27 22.01
N LEU A 70 -2.54 -11.52 22.62
CA LEU A 70 -3.78 -11.81 21.88
C LEU A 70 -4.30 -10.59 21.11
N LEU A 71 -4.14 -9.39 21.66
CA LEU A 71 -4.50 -8.15 20.98
C LEU A 71 -3.62 -7.90 19.74
N ILE A 72 -2.31 -8.11 19.88
CA ILE A 72 -1.37 -7.93 18.76
C ILE A 72 -1.63 -8.97 17.66
N LEU A 73 -1.82 -10.24 18.01
CA LEU A 73 -2.10 -11.30 17.04
C LEU A 73 -3.42 -11.07 16.31
N SER A 74 -4.48 -10.66 17.03
CA SER A 74 -5.77 -10.37 16.40
C SER A 74 -5.69 -9.14 15.49
N ALA A 75 -5.05 -8.05 15.93
CA ALA A 75 -4.83 -6.87 15.11
C ALA A 75 -4.00 -7.18 13.85
N ALA A 76 -2.91 -7.95 13.99
CA ALA A 76 -2.08 -8.37 12.88
C ALA A 76 -2.85 -9.25 11.89
N PHE A 77 -3.65 -10.21 12.39
CA PHE A 77 -4.50 -11.05 11.55
C PHE A 77 -5.53 -10.23 10.77
N VAL A 78 -6.29 -9.35 11.44
CA VAL A 78 -7.30 -8.51 10.78
C VAL A 78 -6.66 -7.61 9.73
N THR A 79 -5.50 -7.03 10.03
CA THR A 79 -4.75 -6.19 9.10
C THR A 79 -4.32 -6.97 7.85
N MET A 80 -3.66 -8.12 8.03
CA MET A 80 -3.20 -8.96 6.91
C MET A 80 -4.36 -9.57 6.11
N PHE A 81 -5.47 -9.88 6.78
CA PHE A 81 -6.67 -10.38 6.12
C PHE A 81 -7.31 -9.29 5.26
N SER A 82 -7.43 -8.06 5.76
CA SER A 82 -7.96 -6.92 5.00
C SER A 82 -7.11 -6.59 3.78
N THR A 83 -5.78 -6.60 3.90
CA THR A 83 -4.88 -6.41 2.75
C THR A 83 -5.02 -7.53 1.73
N THR A 84 -5.20 -8.76 2.19
CA THR A 84 -5.43 -9.93 1.31
C THR A 84 -6.73 -9.77 0.51
N LEU A 85 -7.83 -9.34 1.14
CA LEU A 85 -9.08 -9.04 0.45
C LEU A 85 -8.93 -7.91 -0.57
N THR A 86 -8.20 -6.85 -0.22
CA THR A 86 -7.95 -5.72 -1.12
C THR A 86 -7.16 -6.16 -2.36
N CYS A 87 -6.14 -7.01 -2.19
CA CYS A 87 -5.34 -7.54 -3.29
C CYS A 87 -6.09 -8.55 -4.15
N LEU A 88 -6.95 -9.39 -3.57
CA LEU A 88 -7.68 -10.45 -4.27
C LEU A 88 -8.97 -9.98 -4.94
N ASP A 89 -9.59 -8.90 -4.46
CA ASP A 89 -10.85 -8.38 -5.01
C ASP A 89 -10.71 -6.94 -5.52
N GLY A 90 -10.20 -6.04 -4.68
CA GLY A 90 -10.09 -4.60 -4.97
C GLY A 90 -9.22 -4.27 -6.17
N TYR A 91 -7.98 -4.79 -6.22
CA TYR A 91 -7.07 -4.56 -7.34
C TYR A 91 -7.57 -5.19 -8.65
N PRO A 92 -8.00 -6.47 -8.69
CA PRO A 92 -8.62 -7.06 -9.87
C PRO A 92 -9.83 -6.28 -10.40
N ARG A 93 -10.65 -5.71 -9.51
CA ARG A 93 -11.80 -4.88 -9.91
C ARG A 93 -11.35 -3.60 -10.60
N SER A 94 -10.34 -2.94 -10.05
CA SER A 94 -9.77 -1.71 -10.61
C SER A 94 -9.09 -1.98 -11.96
N LEU A 95 -8.34 -3.08 -12.08
CA LEU A 95 -7.73 -3.53 -13.33
C LEU A 95 -8.77 -3.86 -14.41
N ALA A 96 -9.86 -4.55 -14.03
CA ALA A 96 -10.95 -4.83 -14.95
C ALA A 96 -11.63 -3.55 -15.47
N ALA A 97 -11.79 -2.54 -14.61
CA ALA A 97 -12.32 -1.23 -15.00
C ALA A 97 -11.39 -0.50 -15.97
N CYS A 98 -10.08 -0.50 -15.72
CA CYS A 98 -9.09 0.04 -16.65
C CYS A 98 -9.15 -0.65 -18.01
N CYS A 99 -9.19 -1.99 -18.06
CA CYS A 99 -9.29 -2.73 -19.31
C CYS A 99 -10.58 -2.41 -20.07
N ALA A 100 -11.72 -2.30 -19.37
CA ALA A 100 -12.99 -1.96 -19.98
C ALA A 100 -12.98 -0.56 -20.58
N LEU A 101 -12.40 0.42 -19.89
CA LEU A 101 -12.31 1.80 -20.35
C LEU A 101 -11.38 1.97 -21.56
N ILE A 102 -10.26 1.25 -21.61
CA ILE A 102 -9.30 1.34 -22.72
C ILE A 102 -9.85 0.72 -24.02
N LYS A 103 -10.64 -0.34 -23.92
CA LYS A 103 -11.15 -1.11 -25.06
C LYS A 103 -12.64 -0.90 -25.35
N ASP A 104 -13.27 0.06 -24.67
CA ASP A 104 -14.70 0.36 -24.73
C ASP A 104 -15.59 -0.90 -24.64
N ILE A 105 -15.28 -1.76 -23.67
CA ILE A 105 -15.85 -3.10 -23.57
C ILE A 105 -17.22 -3.06 -22.89
N PRO A 106 -18.25 -3.75 -23.43
CA PRO A 106 -19.57 -3.77 -22.82
C PRO A 106 -19.59 -4.41 -21.40
N PRO A 107 -20.54 -4.00 -20.53
CA PRO A 107 -20.60 -4.42 -19.12
C PRO A 107 -20.67 -5.95 -18.92
N VAL A 108 -21.26 -6.67 -19.88
CA VAL A 108 -21.41 -8.13 -19.82
C VAL A 108 -20.05 -8.84 -19.78
N THR A 109 -19.03 -8.26 -20.42
CA THR A 109 -17.67 -8.81 -20.45
C THR A 109 -16.85 -8.38 -19.22
N PHE A 110 -17.26 -7.33 -18.49
CA PHE A 110 -16.59 -6.87 -17.27
C PHE A 110 -16.47 -7.99 -16.23
N ALA A 111 -17.56 -8.73 -15.98
CA ALA A 111 -17.57 -9.84 -15.02
C ALA A 111 -16.62 -10.98 -15.39
N ARG A 112 -16.34 -11.17 -16.69
CA ARG A 112 -15.36 -12.16 -17.17
C ARG A 112 -13.93 -11.65 -16.98
N ILE A 113 -13.67 -10.39 -17.31
CA ILE A 113 -12.35 -9.75 -17.14
C ILE A 113 -11.99 -9.66 -15.66
N HIS A 114 -12.94 -9.29 -14.81
CA HIS A 114 -12.75 -9.24 -13.36
C HIS A 114 -12.40 -10.61 -12.79
N ARG A 115 -13.16 -11.66 -13.12
CA ARG A 115 -12.84 -13.04 -12.71
C ARG A 115 -11.48 -13.51 -13.21
N PHE A 116 -11.11 -13.15 -14.44
CA PHE A 116 -9.78 -13.41 -14.97
C PHE A 116 -8.69 -12.74 -14.12
N TRP A 117 -8.85 -11.46 -13.78
CA TRP A 117 -7.88 -10.73 -12.95
C TRP A 117 -7.81 -11.25 -11.51
N ILE A 118 -8.93 -11.71 -10.93
CA ILE A 118 -8.91 -12.38 -9.62
C ILE A 118 -8.03 -13.62 -9.73
N PHE A 119 -8.34 -14.52 -10.66
CA PHE A 119 -7.59 -15.77 -10.84
C PHE A 119 -6.11 -15.51 -11.12
N ALA A 120 -5.80 -14.58 -12.03
CA ALA A 120 -4.43 -14.21 -12.37
C ALA A 120 -3.67 -13.63 -11.17
N SER A 121 -4.30 -12.77 -10.37
CA SER A 121 -3.67 -12.17 -9.18
C SER A 121 -3.45 -13.20 -8.08
N THR A 122 -4.42 -14.07 -7.83
CA THR A 122 -4.27 -15.18 -6.86
C THR A 122 -3.15 -16.13 -7.28
N LEU A 123 -3.11 -16.51 -8.56
CA LEU A 123 -2.10 -17.40 -9.08
C LEU A 123 -0.71 -16.76 -8.99
N ALA A 124 -0.57 -15.51 -9.44
CA ALA A 124 0.70 -14.78 -9.37
C ALA A 124 1.19 -14.61 -7.93
N ALA A 125 0.30 -14.21 -7.01
CA ALA A 125 0.63 -14.11 -5.59
C ALA A 125 1.05 -15.47 -5.00
N GLY A 126 0.32 -16.54 -5.33
CA GLY A 126 0.66 -17.90 -4.91
C GLY A 126 2.03 -18.34 -5.43
N LEU A 127 2.34 -18.08 -6.70
CA LEU A 127 3.65 -18.38 -7.28
C LEU A 127 4.78 -17.59 -6.60
N VAL A 128 4.57 -16.30 -6.34
CA VAL A 128 5.54 -15.48 -5.60
C VAL A 128 5.76 -16.05 -4.20
N VAL A 129 4.70 -16.35 -3.45
CA VAL A 129 4.81 -16.89 -2.09
C VAL A 129 5.49 -18.28 -2.08
N LEU A 130 5.14 -19.17 -3.01
CA LEU A 130 5.67 -20.54 -3.02
C LEU A 130 7.11 -20.65 -3.54
N PHE A 131 7.50 -19.80 -4.49
CA PHE A 131 8.79 -19.93 -5.19
C PHE A 131 9.78 -18.79 -4.93
N LEU A 132 9.31 -17.61 -4.53
CA LEU A 132 10.16 -16.41 -4.38
C LEU A 132 10.37 -15.98 -2.92
N VAL A 133 9.44 -16.33 -2.01
CA VAL A 133 9.53 -15.93 -0.60
C VAL A 133 10.38 -16.93 0.19
N THR A 134 11.70 -16.80 0.07
CA THR A 134 12.67 -17.46 0.95
C THR A 134 13.16 -16.51 2.05
N ASN A 135 13.23 -15.21 1.74
CA ASN A 135 13.57 -14.13 2.65
C ASN A 135 12.54 -13.00 2.55
N LEU A 136 11.80 -12.77 3.65
CA LEU A 136 10.79 -11.73 3.76
C LEU A 136 11.39 -10.34 3.60
N LEU A 137 12.58 -10.08 4.15
CA LEU A 137 13.20 -8.75 4.07
C LEU A 137 13.54 -8.40 2.61
N ASP A 138 14.00 -9.38 1.84
CA ASP A 138 14.29 -9.20 0.41
C ASP A 138 13.00 -8.93 -0.37
N LEU A 139 11.91 -9.66 -0.06
CA LEU A 139 10.60 -9.41 -0.65
C LEU A 139 10.07 -8.00 -0.34
N LEU A 140 10.17 -7.56 0.92
CA LEU A 140 9.74 -6.22 1.33
C LEU A 140 10.57 -5.14 0.64
N THR A 141 11.89 -5.35 0.53
CA THR A 141 12.79 -4.44 -0.18
C THR A 141 12.44 -4.36 -1.66
N PHE A 142 12.23 -5.50 -2.32
CA PHE A 142 11.80 -5.57 -3.72
C PHE A 142 10.46 -4.85 -3.95
N ALA A 143 9.46 -5.08 -3.08
CA ALA A 143 8.17 -4.40 -3.17
C ALA A 143 8.29 -2.89 -2.98
N ALA A 144 9.14 -2.42 -2.05
CA ALA A 144 9.40 -1.01 -1.84
C ALA A 144 10.05 -0.36 -3.07
N VAL A 145 11.01 -1.04 -3.70
CA VAL A 145 11.67 -0.60 -4.93
C VAL A 145 10.67 -0.45 -6.08
N ILE A 146 9.86 -1.47 -6.34
CA ILE A 146 8.82 -1.40 -7.37
C ILE A 146 7.86 -0.25 -7.08
N SER A 147 7.48 -0.07 -5.81
CA SER A 147 6.60 1.03 -5.40
C SER A 147 7.23 2.39 -5.69
N PHE A 148 8.53 2.58 -5.40
CA PHE A 148 9.22 3.82 -5.73
C PHE A 148 9.32 4.07 -7.22
N ILE A 149 9.62 3.05 -8.03
CA ILE A 149 9.71 3.18 -9.50
C ILE A 149 8.34 3.53 -10.11
N THR A 150 7.27 2.93 -9.61
CA THR A 150 5.91 3.11 -10.16
C THR A 150 5.24 4.39 -9.65
N SER A 151 5.58 4.86 -8.44
CA SER A 151 4.93 6.01 -7.79
C SER A 151 5.00 7.32 -8.60
N PRO A 152 6.12 7.74 -9.22
CA PRO A 152 6.16 8.96 -10.03
C PRO A 152 5.19 8.92 -11.22
N ILE A 153 5.07 7.76 -11.86
CA ILE A 153 4.18 7.56 -13.01
C ILE A 153 2.73 7.70 -12.55
N LEU A 154 2.34 6.99 -11.49
CA LEU A 154 0.99 7.01 -10.95
C LEU A 154 0.62 8.39 -10.38
N ALA A 155 1.54 9.03 -9.65
CA ALA A 155 1.35 10.36 -9.11
C ALA A 155 1.15 11.41 -10.21
N TYR A 156 1.94 11.36 -11.29
CA TYR A 156 1.79 12.26 -12.42
C TYR A 156 0.45 12.07 -13.14
N ILE A 157 0.05 10.82 -13.40
CA ILE A 157 -1.25 10.51 -14.01
C ILE A 157 -2.38 11.06 -13.13
N ASN A 158 -2.34 10.82 -11.82
CA ASN A 158 -3.35 11.32 -10.89
C ASN A 158 -3.40 12.86 -10.86
N TYR A 159 -2.25 13.51 -10.79
CA TYR A 159 -2.15 14.96 -10.85
C TYR A 159 -2.73 15.54 -12.15
N ARG A 160 -2.46 14.91 -13.29
CA ARG A 160 -3.02 15.33 -14.58
C ARG A 160 -4.54 15.14 -14.63
N VAL A 161 -5.05 13.98 -14.19
CA VAL A 161 -6.50 13.69 -14.17
C VAL A 161 -7.25 14.68 -13.30
N MET A 162 -6.74 14.96 -12.10
CA MET A 162 -7.36 15.90 -11.16
C MET A 162 -7.38 17.35 -11.66
N ASN A 163 -6.46 17.73 -12.56
CA ASN A 163 -6.43 19.05 -13.19
C ASN A 163 -7.04 19.05 -14.61
N GLY A 164 -7.65 17.94 -15.05
CA GLY A 164 -8.25 17.82 -16.37
C GLY A 164 -9.58 18.56 -16.52
N SER A 165 -10.09 18.61 -17.75
CA SER A 165 -11.41 19.19 -18.07
C SER A 165 -12.58 18.44 -17.42
N ASN A 166 -12.39 17.17 -17.07
CA ASN A 166 -13.42 16.32 -16.50
C ASN A 166 -13.67 16.58 -15.00
N VAL A 167 -12.85 17.41 -14.34
CA VAL A 167 -13.00 17.78 -12.93
C VAL A 167 -13.37 19.27 -12.83
N PRO A 168 -14.51 19.62 -12.21
CA PRO A 168 -14.91 21.01 -11.99
C PRO A 168 -13.84 21.81 -11.26
N GLU A 169 -13.64 23.08 -11.63
CA GLU A 169 -12.55 23.90 -11.08
C GLU A 169 -12.60 24.05 -9.56
N THR A 170 -13.81 24.09 -9.00
CA THR A 170 -14.06 24.15 -7.55
C THR A 170 -13.59 22.92 -6.78
N HIS A 171 -13.42 21.78 -7.45
CA HIS A 171 -12.97 20.51 -6.85
C HIS A 171 -11.52 20.17 -7.21
N ARG A 172 -10.82 21.03 -7.96
CA ARG A 172 -9.40 20.83 -8.28
C ARG A 172 -8.52 21.06 -7.05
N PRO A 173 -7.33 20.43 -6.98
CA PRO A 173 -6.42 20.58 -5.85
C PRO A 173 -6.01 22.05 -5.67
N GLY A 174 -6.10 22.54 -4.44
CA GLY A 174 -5.61 23.86 -4.05
C GLY A 174 -4.09 23.98 -4.15
N ILE A 175 -3.56 25.19 -3.96
CA ILE A 175 -2.12 25.48 -4.14
C ILE A 175 -1.23 24.60 -3.26
N PHE A 176 -1.62 24.36 -2.01
CA PHE A 176 -0.87 23.52 -1.07
C PHE A 176 -0.73 22.07 -1.58
N LEU A 177 -1.85 21.46 -2.01
CA LEU A 177 -1.83 20.10 -2.55
C LEU A 177 -1.05 20.01 -3.87
N LYS A 178 -1.06 21.08 -4.69
CA LYS A 178 -0.23 21.13 -5.91
C LYS A 178 1.26 21.13 -5.58
N VAL A 179 1.70 21.97 -4.65
CA VAL A 179 3.09 22.00 -4.18
C VAL A 179 3.48 20.66 -3.58
N LEU A 180 2.63 20.08 -2.72
CA LEU A 180 2.86 18.78 -2.11
C LEU A 180 2.95 17.66 -3.16
N SER A 181 2.11 17.71 -4.20
CA SER A 181 2.15 16.74 -5.31
C SER A 181 3.47 16.81 -6.07
N TRP A 182 3.94 18.01 -6.40
CA TRP A 182 5.22 18.20 -7.08
C TRP A 182 6.42 17.82 -6.20
N ALA A 183 6.39 18.17 -4.91
CA ALA A 183 7.41 17.77 -3.95
C ALA A 183 7.46 16.23 -3.80
N GLY A 184 6.31 15.57 -3.70
CA GLY A 184 6.22 14.11 -3.64
C GLY A 184 6.72 13.43 -4.93
N LEU A 185 6.39 14.00 -6.10
CA LEU A 185 6.88 13.50 -7.38
C LEU A 185 8.41 13.61 -7.46
N ALA A 186 8.97 14.77 -7.11
CA ALA A 186 10.41 14.97 -7.04
C ALA A 186 11.08 13.99 -6.06
N PHE A 187 10.49 13.80 -4.87
CA PHE A 187 10.98 12.85 -3.87
C PHE A 187 11.01 11.42 -4.41
N PHE A 188 9.92 10.92 -5.00
CA PHE A 188 9.87 9.57 -5.54
C PHE A 188 10.83 9.36 -6.71
N THR A 189 10.97 10.37 -7.58
CA THR A 189 11.95 10.34 -8.68
C THR A 189 13.38 10.28 -8.14
N LEU A 190 13.71 11.09 -7.14
CA LEU A 190 15.03 11.06 -6.50
C LEU A 190 15.31 9.71 -5.82
N MET A 191 14.34 9.12 -5.12
CA MET A 191 14.48 7.79 -4.52
C MET A 191 14.70 6.71 -5.56
N THR A 192 13.98 6.77 -6.69
CA THR A 192 14.15 5.83 -7.81
C THR A 192 15.55 5.96 -8.42
N LEU A 193 16.00 7.19 -8.70
CA LEU A 193 17.33 7.43 -9.26
C LEU A 193 18.44 7.01 -8.29
N GLY A 194 18.28 7.30 -6.99
CA GLY A 194 19.20 6.87 -5.94
C GLY A 194 19.31 5.35 -5.86
N TYR A 195 18.18 4.64 -5.93
CA TYR A 195 18.18 3.18 -5.97
C TYR A 195 18.89 2.62 -7.21
N LEU A 196 18.59 3.13 -8.41
CA LEU A 196 19.24 2.70 -9.64
C LEU A 196 20.74 2.96 -9.62
N TYR A 197 21.15 4.10 -9.05
CA TYR A 197 22.56 4.45 -8.87
C TYR A 197 23.28 3.43 -7.97
N VAL A 198 22.73 3.16 -6.77
CA VAL A 198 23.33 2.21 -5.82
C VAL A 198 23.35 0.78 -6.36
N THR A 199 22.39 0.39 -7.20
CA THR A 199 22.26 -0.99 -7.68
C THR A 199 23.13 -1.29 -8.90
N PHE A 200 23.34 -0.31 -9.79
CA PHE A 200 23.99 -0.54 -11.09
C PHE A 200 25.33 0.20 -11.28
N LEU A 201 25.58 1.28 -10.53
CA LEU A 201 26.74 2.16 -10.74
C LEU A 201 27.75 2.14 -9.58
N HIS A 202 27.44 1.44 -8.49
CA HIS A 202 28.30 1.20 -7.34
C HIS A 202 28.27 -0.28 -7.00
#